data_AF-A0A2D5F6M6-F1
#
_entry.id   AF-A0A2D5F6M6-F1
#
_cell.length_a   1.000
_cell.length_b   1.000
_cell.length_c   1.000
_cell.angle_alpha   90.00
_cell.angle_beta   90.00
_cell.angle_gamma   90.00
#
_symmetry.space_group_name_H-M   'P 1'
#
loop_
_entity.id
_entity.type
_entity.pdbx_description
1 polymer ?
#
loop_
_entity_poly.entity_id
_entity_poly.type
_entity_poly.pdbx_seq_one_letter_code
_entity_poly.pdbx_strand_id
1 'polypeptide(L)'
;MEPRSRAIAEAIENGELPHGREDGQTLAPGDRAAYERRHCFGRDLKAWMEKAFPNEKPAFLFDDVERNSHTAISTDAYRAIIAERDKLKSRLEDAANKYLELRAEKQSVEGERDSLKAMVEKAATPGPRTEATYQNIIAALLDCIDGNLPGVERHPSFANVSQLIDAIDQHFTGYGGLSRSNLSRKFPEAKRALQSR
;
A
#
# COMPACT_ATOMS: atom_id res chain seq x y z
N MET A 1 -1.14 63.22 -19.34
CA MET A 1 -2.34 62.37 -19.43
C MET A 1 -1.93 60.96 -19.07
N GLU A 2 -2.42 60.43 -17.94
CA GLU A 2 -2.13 59.05 -17.56
C GLU A 2 -2.68 58.07 -18.62
N PRO A 3 -2.04 56.91 -18.84
CA PRO A 3 -2.47 55.93 -19.86
C PRO A 3 -3.96 55.55 -19.76
N ARG A 4 -4.50 55.51 -18.55
CA ARG A 4 -5.90 55.15 -18.24
C ARG A 4 -6.88 56.24 -18.62
N SER A 5 -6.57 57.51 -18.31
CA SER A 5 -7.39 58.65 -18.70
C SER A 5 -7.48 58.78 -20.23
N ARG A 6 -6.39 58.42 -20.94
CA ARG A 6 -6.38 58.37 -22.41
C ARG A 6 -7.26 57.24 -22.96
N ALA A 7 -7.20 56.03 -22.40
CA ALA A 7 -8.04 54.91 -22.83
C ALA A 7 -9.54 55.21 -22.68
N ILE A 8 -9.94 55.87 -21.60
CA ILE A 8 -11.34 56.30 -21.38
C ILE A 8 -11.73 57.38 -22.41
N ALA A 9 -10.84 58.34 -22.69
CA ALA A 9 -11.08 59.38 -23.68
C ALA A 9 -11.26 58.81 -25.11
N GLU A 10 -10.41 57.85 -25.49
CA GLU A 10 -10.48 57.14 -26.77
C GLU A 10 -11.77 56.31 -26.89
N ALA A 11 -12.17 55.60 -25.82
CA ALA A 11 -13.42 54.84 -25.81
C ALA A 11 -14.65 55.73 -25.98
N ILE A 12 -14.63 56.95 -25.41
CA ILE A 12 -15.68 57.95 -25.60
C ILE A 12 -15.71 58.44 -27.06
N GLU A 13 -14.54 58.68 -27.66
CA GLU A 13 -14.43 59.18 -29.04
C GLU A 13 -14.82 58.13 -30.09
N ASN A 14 -14.52 56.87 -29.81
CA ASN A 14 -14.90 55.72 -30.63
C ASN A 14 -16.38 55.32 -30.46
N GLY A 15 -17.10 55.95 -29.53
CA GLY A 15 -18.51 55.65 -29.23
C GLY A 15 -18.71 54.33 -28.46
N GLU A 16 -17.64 53.75 -27.90
CA GLU A 16 -17.69 52.53 -27.11
C GLU A 16 -18.17 52.79 -25.68
N LEU A 17 -17.94 54.00 -25.17
CA LEU A 17 -18.41 54.45 -23.86
C LEU A 17 -19.42 55.60 -24.04
N PRO A 18 -20.71 55.38 -23.71
CA PRO A 18 -21.71 56.43 -23.68
C PRO A 18 -21.29 57.57 -22.74
N HIS A 19 -21.40 58.81 -23.21
CA HIS A 19 -21.07 60.00 -22.44
C HIS A 19 -22.16 61.07 -22.55
N GLY A 20 -22.23 61.91 -21.54
CA GLY A 20 -23.16 63.01 -21.37
C GLY A 20 -22.44 64.31 -21.01
N ARG A 21 -23.21 65.40 -20.95
CA ARG A 21 -22.81 66.66 -20.30
C ARG A 21 -23.17 66.60 -18.81
N GLU A 22 -22.96 67.71 -18.10
CA GLU A 22 -23.31 67.87 -16.68
C GLU A 22 -24.80 67.59 -16.36
N ASP A 23 -25.67 67.62 -17.37
CA ASP A 23 -27.12 67.43 -17.25
C ASP A 23 -27.54 65.97 -17.00
N GLY A 24 -26.59 65.03 -16.92
CA GLY A 24 -26.88 63.63 -16.63
C GLY A 24 -27.70 62.93 -17.73
N GLN A 25 -27.68 63.45 -18.96
CA GLN A 25 -28.28 62.82 -20.14
C GLN A 25 -27.19 62.36 -21.10
N THR A 26 -27.32 61.14 -21.62
CA THR A 26 -26.43 60.62 -22.67
C THR A 26 -26.62 61.41 -23.95
N LEU A 27 -25.51 61.83 -24.56
CA LEU A 27 -25.54 62.53 -25.84
C LEU A 27 -26.07 61.65 -26.96
N ALA A 28 -26.86 62.24 -27.87
CA ALA A 28 -27.33 61.57 -29.06
C ALA A 28 -26.13 61.22 -29.99
N PRO A 29 -26.23 60.16 -30.81
CA PRO A 29 -25.15 59.76 -31.71
C PRO A 29 -24.76 60.92 -32.65
N GLY A 30 -23.54 61.45 -32.48
CA GLY A 30 -23.00 62.55 -33.28
C GLY A 30 -22.87 63.90 -32.56
N ASP A 31 -23.45 64.07 -31.36
CA ASP A 31 -23.17 65.23 -30.50
C ASP A 31 -21.87 65.01 -29.72
N ARG A 32 -21.06 66.07 -29.57
CA ARG A 32 -19.75 66.01 -28.92
C ARG A 32 -19.72 66.95 -27.71
N ALA A 33 -19.37 66.42 -26.55
CA ALA A 33 -19.00 67.23 -25.39
C ALA A 33 -17.52 67.63 -25.46
N ALA A 34 -17.23 68.87 -25.06
CA ALA A 34 -15.87 69.32 -24.78
C ALA A 34 -15.22 68.40 -23.75
N TYR A 35 -13.92 68.14 -23.91
CA TYR A 35 -13.17 67.15 -23.12
C TYR A 35 -13.39 67.29 -21.60
N GLU A 36 -13.38 68.54 -21.11
CA GLU A 36 -13.54 68.88 -19.68
C GLU A 36 -14.97 68.68 -19.14
N ARG A 37 -15.96 68.53 -20.02
CA ARG A 37 -17.39 68.43 -19.66
C ARG A 37 -17.96 67.03 -19.89
N ARG A 38 -17.11 66.07 -20.28
CA ARG A 38 -17.51 64.68 -20.53
C ARG A 38 -17.79 63.98 -19.21
N HIS A 39 -19.02 63.52 -19.04
CA HIS A 39 -19.43 62.68 -17.93
C HIS A 39 -19.88 61.31 -18.46
N CYS A 40 -19.58 60.23 -17.75
CA CYS A 40 -20.07 58.89 -18.07
C CYS A 40 -20.76 58.28 -16.84
N PHE A 41 -21.71 57.38 -17.06
CA PHE A 41 -22.34 56.68 -15.95
C PHE A 41 -21.45 55.55 -15.45
N GLY A 42 -21.42 55.35 -14.12
CA GLY A 42 -20.66 54.25 -13.51
C GLY A 42 -21.04 52.86 -14.05
N ARG A 43 -22.32 52.64 -14.40
CA ARG A 43 -22.78 51.38 -15.02
C ARG A 43 -22.17 51.13 -16.40
N ASP A 44 -22.06 52.18 -17.20
CA ASP A 44 -21.59 52.12 -18.59
C ASP A 44 -20.06 51.99 -18.59
N LEU A 45 -19.39 52.69 -17.67
CA LEU A 45 -17.96 52.56 -17.41
C LEU A 45 -17.61 51.15 -16.91
N LYS A 46 -18.41 50.59 -16.00
CA LYS A 46 -18.24 49.22 -15.49
C LYS A 46 -18.36 48.19 -16.62
N ALA A 47 -19.42 48.26 -17.42
CA ALA A 47 -19.64 47.35 -18.54
C ALA A 47 -18.52 47.44 -19.61
N TRP A 48 -18.03 48.65 -19.89
CA TRP A 48 -16.89 48.83 -20.79
C TRP A 48 -15.59 48.26 -20.19
N MET A 49 -15.32 48.51 -18.91
CA MET A 49 -14.12 47.98 -18.24
C MET A 49 -14.09 46.45 -18.16
N GLU A 50 -15.24 45.78 -17.95
CA GLU A 50 -15.32 44.31 -18.00
C GLU A 50 -14.90 43.73 -19.35
N LYS A 51 -15.18 44.45 -20.45
CA LYS A 51 -14.82 44.03 -21.80
C LYS A 51 -13.39 44.40 -22.19
N ALA A 52 -12.97 45.63 -21.89
CA ALA A 52 -11.67 46.16 -22.31
C ALA A 52 -10.53 45.74 -21.37
N PHE A 53 -10.81 45.61 -20.07
CA PHE A 53 -9.82 45.33 -19.02
C PHE A 53 -10.36 44.32 -17.99
N PRO A 54 -10.62 43.05 -18.36
CA PRO A 54 -11.24 42.04 -17.48
C PRO A 54 -10.44 41.72 -16.20
N ASN A 55 -9.17 42.10 -16.17
CA ASN A 55 -8.25 41.92 -15.03
C ASN A 55 -8.09 43.19 -14.17
N GLU A 56 -8.59 44.34 -14.60
CA GLU A 56 -8.51 45.60 -13.85
C GLU A 56 -9.89 45.97 -13.30
N LYS A 57 -10.11 45.74 -12.00
CA LYS A 57 -11.37 46.01 -11.31
C LYS A 57 -11.18 46.98 -10.14
N PRO A 58 -11.27 48.30 -10.37
CA PRO A 58 -11.10 49.31 -9.32
C PRO A 58 -12.18 49.22 -8.23
N ALA A 59 -11.80 49.45 -6.98
CA ALA A 59 -12.68 49.34 -5.81
C ALA A 59 -13.88 50.31 -5.81
N PHE A 60 -13.82 51.39 -6.59
CA PHE A 60 -14.92 52.36 -6.69
C PHE A 60 -16.01 51.94 -7.70
N LEU A 61 -15.75 50.93 -8.55
CA LEU A 61 -16.69 50.42 -9.57
C LEU A 61 -17.15 48.99 -9.34
N PHE A 62 -16.30 48.17 -8.73
CA PHE A 62 -16.53 46.74 -8.51
C PHE A 62 -16.55 46.42 -7.02
N ASP A 63 -17.48 45.56 -6.62
CA ASP A 63 -17.55 45.10 -5.23
C ASP A 63 -16.45 44.06 -4.92
N ASP A 64 -16.29 43.72 -3.64
CA ASP A 64 -15.23 42.79 -3.21
C ASP A 64 -15.41 41.38 -3.77
N VAL A 65 -16.64 40.95 -4.08
CA VAL A 65 -16.91 39.62 -4.66
C VAL A 65 -16.50 39.60 -6.13
N GLU A 66 -16.84 40.64 -6.89
CA GLU A 66 -16.47 40.82 -8.29
C GLU A 66 -14.97 40.98 -8.48
N ARG A 67 -14.29 41.63 -7.53
CA ARG A 67 -12.83 41.79 -7.50
C ARG A 67 -12.10 40.50 -7.13
N ASN A 68 -12.67 39.68 -6.27
CA ASN A 68 -12.10 38.40 -5.83
C ASN A 68 -12.52 37.21 -6.72
N SER A 69 -13.46 37.41 -7.64
CA SER A 69 -13.79 36.44 -8.68
C SER A 69 -12.65 36.41 -9.71
N HIS A 70 -11.65 35.57 -9.44
CA HIS A 70 -10.42 35.41 -10.21
C HIS A 70 -10.70 34.95 -11.66
N THR A 71 -10.90 35.90 -12.57
CA THR A 71 -11.03 35.65 -14.03
C THR A 71 -9.71 35.24 -14.69
N ALA A 72 -8.59 35.36 -13.98
CA ALA A 72 -7.30 34.87 -14.42
C ALA A 72 -6.78 33.87 -13.39
N ILE A 73 -6.91 32.58 -13.70
CA ILE A 73 -5.91 31.61 -13.23
C ILE A 73 -4.58 32.15 -13.74
N SER A 74 -3.79 32.76 -12.87
CA SER A 74 -2.47 33.29 -13.23
C SER A 74 -1.69 32.19 -13.96
N THR A 75 -1.05 32.52 -15.07
CA THR A 75 -0.23 31.58 -15.84
C THR A 75 0.80 30.87 -14.96
N ASP A 76 1.29 31.53 -13.92
CA ASP A 76 2.21 30.95 -12.93
C ASP A 76 1.52 29.95 -12.01
N ALA A 77 0.28 30.18 -11.60
CA ALA A 77 -0.51 29.21 -10.83
C ALA A 77 -0.80 27.95 -11.66
N TYR A 78 -1.11 28.12 -12.95
CA TYR A 78 -1.28 26.99 -13.87
C TYR A 78 0.03 26.20 -14.04
N ARG A 79 1.16 26.88 -14.24
CA ARG A 79 2.49 26.24 -14.33
C ARG A 79 2.85 25.47 -13.07
N ALA A 80 2.57 26.03 -11.89
CA ALA A 80 2.81 25.36 -10.61
C ALA A 80 2.00 24.05 -10.50
N ILE A 81 0.71 24.09 -10.83
CA ILE A 81 -0.16 22.90 -10.82
C ILE A 81 0.32 21.84 -11.81
N ILE A 82 0.75 22.24 -13.01
CA ILE A 82 1.29 21.30 -14.00
C ILE A 82 2.59 20.65 -13.50
N ALA A 83 3.50 21.43 -12.91
CA ALA A 83 4.74 20.91 -12.34
C ALA A 83 4.46 19.92 -11.19
N GLU A 84 3.51 20.23 -10.32
CA GLU A 84 3.09 19.32 -9.24
C GLU A 84 2.45 18.04 -9.78
N ARG A 85 1.58 18.15 -10.79
CA ARG A 85 0.96 17.01 -11.47
C ARG A 85 2.03 16.09 -12.06
N ASP A 86 3.02 16.65 -12.74
CA ASP A 86 4.06 15.87 -13.39
C ASP A 86 4.99 15.19 -12.38
N LYS A 87 5.30 15.88 -11.27
CA LYS A 87 5.99 15.28 -10.13
C LYS A 87 5.21 14.13 -9.50
N LEU A 88 3.90 14.28 -9.33
CA LEU A 88 3.04 13.22 -8.79
C LEU A 88 2.94 12.01 -9.74
N LYS A 89 2.84 12.26 -11.05
CA LYS A 89 2.86 11.20 -12.06
C LYS A 89 4.16 10.40 -12.03
N SER A 90 5.31 11.07 -11.99
CA SER A 90 6.61 10.39 -11.88
C SER A 90 6.71 9.55 -10.61
N ARG A 91 6.26 10.07 -9.46
CA ARG A 91 6.24 9.29 -8.21
C ARG A 91 5.32 8.07 -8.28
N LEU A 92 4.19 8.17 -8.98
CA LEU A 92 3.26 7.07 -9.16
C LEU A 92 3.90 5.95 -10.01
N GLU A 93 4.57 6.34 -11.09
CA GLU A 93 5.27 5.43 -11.99
C GLU A 93 6.42 4.72 -11.27
N ASP A 94 7.24 5.44 -10.51
CA ASP A 94 8.30 4.87 -9.68
C ASP A 94 7.75 3.87 -8.65
N ALA A 95 6.63 4.22 -8.00
CA ALA A 95 5.99 3.33 -7.03
C ALA A 95 5.42 2.07 -7.68
N ALA A 96 4.83 2.19 -8.87
CA ALA A 96 4.32 1.05 -9.63
C ALA A 96 5.45 0.10 -10.05
N ASN A 97 6.57 0.64 -10.52
CA ASN A 97 7.74 -0.16 -10.91
C ASN A 97 8.31 -0.93 -9.71
N LYS A 98 8.52 -0.24 -8.57
CA LYS A 98 8.99 -0.88 -7.33
C LYS A 98 8.02 -1.96 -6.83
N TYR A 99 6.72 -1.73 -6.95
CA TYR A 99 5.73 -2.73 -6.58
C TYR A 99 5.84 -4.00 -7.44
N LEU A 100 6.03 -3.85 -8.75
CA LEU A 100 6.20 -4.98 -9.66
C LEU A 100 7.48 -5.77 -9.35
N GLU A 101 8.60 -5.07 -9.10
CA GLU A 101 9.86 -5.69 -8.70
C GLU A 101 9.70 -6.48 -7.40
N LEU A 102 9.14 -5.86 -6.36
CA LEU A 102 8.98 -6.50 -5.05
C LEU A 102 8.01 -7.68 -5.11
N ARG A 103 6.99 -7.60 -5.98
CA ARG A 103 6.08 -8.72 -6.22
C ARG A 103 6.78 -9.90 -6.90
N ALA A 104 7.65 -9.63 -7.88
CA ALA A 104 8.42 -10.67 -8.54
C ALA A 104 9.41 -11.34 -7.58
N GLU A 105 10.12 -10.56 -6.77
CA GLU A 105 11.02 -11.07 -5.74
C GLU A 105 10.27 -11.94 -4.71
N LYS A 106 9.13 -11.46 -4.21
CA LYS A 106 8.28 -12.24 -3.30
C LYS A 106 7.86 -13.58 -3.92
N GLN A 107 7.46 -13.59 -5.18
CA GLN A 107 7.07 -14.83 -5.85
C GLN A 107 8.24 -15.82 -5.96
N SER A 108 9.46 -15.33 -6.23
CA SER A 108 10.66 -16.16 -6.25
C SER A 108 10.93 -16.78 -4.88
N VAL A 109 10.93 -15.95 -3.82
CA VAL A 109 11.16 -16.39 -2.44
C VAL A 109 10.10 -17.39 -1.97
N GLU A 110 8.83 -17.17 -2.32
CA GLU A 110 7.75 -18.10 -2.00
C GLU A 110 7.94 -19.45 -2.71
N GLY A 111 8.38 -19.44 -3.97
CA GLY A 111 8.68 -20.66 -4.73
C GLY A 111 9.86 -21.46 -4.16
N GLU A 112 10.93 -20.76 -3.75
CA GLU A 112 12.06 -21.37 -3.06
C GLU A 112 11.63 -21.97 -1.71
N ARG A 113 10.87 -21.20 -0.92
CA ARG A 113 10.35 -21.65 0.37
C ARG A 113 9.48 -22.90 0.23
N ASP A 114 8.61 -22.96 -0.76
CA ASP A 114 7.78 -24.15 -1.00
C ASP A 114 8.61 -25.36 -1.42
N SER A 115 9.62 -25.15 -2.25
CA SER A 115 10.56 -26.20 -2.66
C SER A 115 11.35 -26.74 -1.47
N LEU A 116 11.90 -25.85 -0.64
CA LEU A 116 12.62 -26.22 0.59
C LEU A 116 11.69 -26.95 1.57
N LYS A 117 10.48 -26.44 1.77
CA LYS A 117 9.49 -27.08 2.64
C LYS A 117 9.16 -28.49 2.18
N ALA A 118 8.92 -28.70 0.88
CA ALA A 118 8.69 -30.02 0.31
C ALA A 118 9.88 -30.96 0.48
N MET A 119 11.12 -30.46 0.32
CA MET A 119 12.34 -31.24 0.57
C MET A 119 12.47 -31.64 2.04
N VAL A 120 12.20 -30.72 2.96
CA VAL A 120 12.24 -30.98 4.41
C VAL A 120 11.15 -31.96 4.82
N GLU A 121 9.92 -31.83 4.35
CA GLU A 121 8.84 -32.78 4.65
C GLU A 121 9.17 -34.20 4.15
N LYS A 122 9.77 -34.29 2.95
CA LYS A 122 10.24 -35.56 2.39
C LYS A 122 11.40 -36.18 3.19
N ALA A 123 12.28 -35.35 3.75
CA ALA A 123 13.43 -35.80 4.54
C ALA A 123 13.09 -36.08 6.01
N ALA A 124 12.14 -35.34 6.59
CA ALA A 124 11.73 -35.43 8.00
C ALA A 124 10.83 -36.63 8.27
N THR A 125 10.27 -37.25 7.24
CA THR A 125 9.48 -38.48 7.38
C THR A 125 10.41 -39.67 7.13
N PRO A 126 10.81 -40.45 8.16
CA PRO A 126 11.37 -41.77 7.91
C PRO A 126 10.37 -42.52 7.04
N GLY A 127 10.80 -43.03 5.89
CA GLY A 127 9.90 -43.76 5.00
C GLY A 127 9.14 -44.84 5.79
N PRO A 128 7.85 -45.12 5.51
CA PRO A 128 7.04 -46.07 6.27
C PRO A 128 7.70 -47.45 6.44
N ARG A 129 8.52 -47.83 5.46
CA ARG A 129 9.31 -49.06 5.47
C ARG A 129 10.41 -49.06 6.54
N THR A 130 11.06 -47.93 6.79
CA THR A 130 12.14 -47.81 7.77
C THR A 130 11.60 -47.77 9.21
N GLU A 131 10.49 -47.07 9.46
CA GLU A 131 9.85 -47.06 10.78
C GLU A 131 9.31 -48.44 11.16
N ALA A 132 8.64 -49.13 10.23
CA ALA A 132 8.20 -50.51 10.46
C ALA A 132 9.38 -51.45 10.76
N THR A 133 10.50 -51.32 10.05
CA THR A 133 11.71 -52.10 10.34
C THR A 133 12.23 -51.85 11.76
N TYR A 134 12.32 -50.59 12.20
CA TYR A 134 12.76 -50.29 13.57
C TYR A 134 11.79 -50.79 14.63
N GLN A 135 10.48 -50.64 14.42
CA GLN A 135 9.47 -51.19 15.31
C GLN A 135 9.59 -52.71 15.43
N ASN A 136 9.80 -53.42 14.32
CA ASN A 136 9.99 -54.87 14.33
C ASN A 136 11.26 -55.29 15.09
N ILE A 137 12.38 -54.58 14.88
CA ILE A 137 13.63 -54.84 15.61
C ILE A 137 13.43 -54.62 17.12
N ILE A 138 12.79 -53.51 17.51
CA ILE A 138 12.49 -53.20 18.91
C ILE A 138 11.61 -54.29 19.52
N ALA A 139 10.53 -54.70 18.83
CA ALA A 139 9.63 -55.74 19.30
C ALA A 139 10.36 -57.09 19.50
N ALA A 140 11.18 -57.50 18.54
CA ALA A 140 11.96 -58.73 18.63
C ALA A 140 12.95 -58.70 19.81
N LEU A 141 13.63 -57.57 20.02
CA LEU A 141 14.52 -57.40 21.17
C LEU A 141 13.76 -57.45 22.50
N LEU A 142 12.57 -56.84 22.57
CA LEU A 142 11.72 -56.92 23.77
C LEU A 142 11.28 -58.36 24.05
N ASP A 143 10.95 -59.14 23.01
CA ASP A 143 10.62 -60.55 23.19
C ASP A 143 11.82 -61.41 23.60
N CYS A 144 13.04 -61.07 23.17
CA CYS A 144 14.27 -61.68 23.70
C CYS A 144 14.42 -61.42 25.20
N ILE A 145 14.19 -60.18 25.65
CA ILE A 145 14.32 -59.79 27.05
C ILE A 145 13.24 -60.47 27.91
N ASP A 146 12.01 -60.57 27.39
CA ASP A 146 10.90 -61.22 28.08
C ASP A 146 10.99 -62.77 28.09
N GLY A 147 11.89 -63.36 27.29
CA GLY A 147 12.04 -64.81 27.17
C GLY A 147 10.94 -65.48 26.33
N ASN A 148 10.33 -64.72 25.40
CA ASN A 148 9.28 -65.22 24.51
C ASN A 148 9.84 -65.92 23.26
N LEU A 149 11.17 -65.95 23.08
CA LEU A 149 11.79 -66.70 21.98
C LEU A 149 12.09 -68.16 22.36
N PRO A 150 12.00 -69.10 21.40
CA PRO A 150 12.35 -70.49 21.65
C PRO A 150 13.80 -70.62 22.15
N GLY A 151 13.98 -71.20 23.34
CA GLY A 151 15.30 -71.44 23.92
C GLY A 151 15.98 -70.22 24.55
N VAL A 152 15.29 -69.08 24.66
CA VAL A 152 15.79 -67.88 25.36
C VAL A 152 15.05 -67.75 26.68
N GLU A 153 15.78 -67.83 27.79
CA GLU A 153 15.22 -67.56 29.11
C GLU A 153 15.04 -66.05 29.33
N ARG A 154 14.05 -65.71 30.14
CA ARG A 154 13.75 -64.33 30.52
C ARG A 154 14.95 -63.67 31.20
N HIS A 155 15.23 -62.42 30.84
CA HIS A 155 16.34 -61.69 31.44
C HIS A 155 16.13 -61.50 32.96
N PRO A 156 17.07 -61.91 33.82
CA PRO A 156 16.87 -61.98 35.26
C PRO A 156 16.75 -60.59 35.92
N SER A 157 17.34 -59.56 35.33
CA SER A 157 17.34 -58.19 35.90
C SER A 157 16.05 -57.41 35.66
N PHE A 158 15.15 -57.88 34.80
CA PHE A 158 13.94 -57.13 34.42
C PHE A 158 12.69 -57.99 34.55
N ALA A 159 11.94 -57.80 35.64
CA ALA A 159 10.70 -58.52 35.92
C ALA A 159 9.50 -58.01 35.09
N ASN A 160 9.61 -56.84 34.46
CA ASN A 160 8.65 -56.31 33.51
C ASN A 160 9.28 -55.20 32.66
N VAL A 161 8.58 -54.82 31.59
CA VAL A 161 9.00 -53.74 30.67
C VAL A 161 9.16 -52.40 31.38
N SER A 162 8.41 -52.11 32.45
CA SER A 162 8.57 -50.86 33.20
C SER A 162 9.93 -50.77 33.91
N GLN A 163 10.44 -51.87 34.46
CA GLN A 163 11.79 -51.91 35.05
C GLN A 163 12.88 -51.71 33.99
N LEU A 164 12.69 -52.28 32.80
CA LEU A 164 13.57 -52.02 31.65
C LEU A 164 13.55 -50.54 31.25
N ILE A 165 12.36 -49.93 31.17
CA ILE A 165 12.20 -48.51 30.86
C ILE A 165 12.90 -47.64 31.91
N ASP A 166 12.71 -47.94 33.20
CA ASP A 166 13.31 -47.17 34.29
C ASP A 166 14.84 -47.27 34.26
N ALA A 167 15.39 -48.46 33.97
CA ALA A 167 16.82 -48.66 33.81
C ALA A 167 17.39 -47.89 32.61
N ILE A 168 16.69 -47.87 31.47
CA ILE A 168 17.11 -47.11 30.28
C ILE A 168 17.04 -45.60 30.55
N ASP A 169 15.96 -45.11 31.16
CA ASP A 169 15.77 -43.68 31.46
C ASP A 169 16.84 -43.15 32.42
N GLN A 170 17.16 -43.92 33.46
CA GLN A 170 18.21 -43.58 34.44
C GLN A 170 19.62 -43.62 33.83
N HIS A 171 19.91 -44.62 32.99
CA HIS A 171 21.25 -44.78 32.42
C HIS A 171 21.51 -43.81 31.25
N PHE A 172 20.50 -43.55 30.42
CA PHE A 172 20.59 -42.71 29.23
C PHE A 172 19.91 -41.34 29.41
N THR A 173 19.92 -40.81 30.63
CA THR A 173 19.35 -39.49 30.92
C THR A 173 20.01 -38.42 30.04
N GLY A 174 19.19 -37.59 29.40
CA GLY A 174 19.64 -36.52 28.50
C GLY A 174 19.76 -36.91 27.02
N TYR A 175 19.69 -38.21 26.69
CA TYR A 175 19.61 -38.64 25.29
C TYR A 175 18.21 -38.44 24.73
N GLY A 176 18.11 -37.62 23.68
CA GLY A 176 16.85 -37.33 23.00
C GLY A 176 16.18 -38.62 22.51
N GLY A 177 14.91 -38.80 22.87
CA GLY A 177 14.10 -39.96 22.47
C GLY A 177 14.12 -41.15 23.43
N LEU A 178 14.96 -41.16 24.46
CA LEU A 178 15.04 -42.26 25.45
C LEU A 178 14.39 -41.95 26.80
N SER A 179 13.60 -40.87 26.89
CA SER A 179 12.83 -40.57 28.11
C SER A 179 11.82 -41.66 28.45
N ARG A 180 11.54 -41.85 29.74
CA ARG A 180 10.50 -42.75 30.26
C ARG A 180 9.16 -42.64 29.53
N SER A 181 8.69 -41.41 29.29
CA SER A 181 7.41 -41.15 28.59
C SER A 181 7.43 -41.69 27.16
N ASN A 182 8.53 -41.45 26.42
CA ASN A 182 8.63 -41.88 25.03
C ASN A 182 8.79 -43.41 24.93
N LEU A 183 9.59 -44.05 25.79
CA LEU A 183 9.77 -45.51 25.79
C LEU A 183 8.48 -46.24 26.18
N SER A 184 7.76 -45.74 27.20
CA SER A 184 6.45 -46.26 27.62
C SER A 184 5.42 -46.25 26.49
N ARG A 185 5.56 -45.32 25.53
CA ARG A 185 4.73 -45.26 24.33
C ARG A 185 5.26 -46.17 23.21
N LYS A 186 6.56 -46.10 22.92
CA LYS A 186 7.16 -46.77 21.75
C LYS A 186 7.25 -48.29 21.88
N PHE A 187 7.49 -48.83 23.08
CA PHE A 187 7.60 -50.28 23.28
C PHE A 187 6.28 -51.03 23.03
N PRO A 188 5.11 -50.59 23.55
CA PRO A 188 3.83 -51.18 23.19
C PRO A 188 3.46 -50.99 21.72
N GLU A 189 3.74 -49.82 21.13
CA GLU A 189 3.53 -49.56 19.69
C GLU A 189 4.29 -50.59 18.84
N ALA A 190 5.56 -50.83 19.16
CA ALA A 190 6.40 -51.82 18.48
C ALA A 190 5.83 -53.24 18.58
N LYS A 191 5.45 -53.70 19.78
CA LYS A 191 4.85 -55.04 19.96
C LYS A 191 3.56 -55.21 19.17
N ARG A 192 2.68 -54.19 19.17
CA ARG A 192 1.42 -54.23 18.40
C ARG A 192 1.69 -54.26 16.89
N ALA A 193 2.65 -53.48 16.40
CA ALA A 193 3.00 -53.45 15.00
C ALA A 193 3.45 -54.83 14.49
N LEU A 194 4.28 -55.53 15.27
CA LEU A 194 4.73 -56.89 14.94
C LEU A 194 3.59 -57.93 14.98
N GLN A 195 2.66 -57.81 15.94
CA GLN A 195 1.50 -58.71 16.08
C GLN A 195 0.38 -58.46 15.04
N SER A 196 0.31 -57.26 14.47
CA SER A 196 -0.70 -56.88 13.48
C SER A 196 -0.43 -57.39 12.05
N ARG A 197 0.66 -58.15 11.88
CA ARG A 197 1.08 -58.82 10.64
C ARG A 197 0.81 -60.30 10.71
#